data_AF-A0A8T9DE44-F1
#
_entry.id   AF-A0A8T9DE44-F1
#
_cell.length_a   1.000
_cell.length_b   1.000
_cell.length_c   1.000
_cell.angle_alpha   90.00
_cell.angle_beta   90.00
_cell.angle_gamma   90.00
#
_symmetry.space_group_name_H-M   'P 1'
#
loop_
_entity.id
_entity.type
_entity.pdbx_description
1 polymer ?
#
loop_
_entity_poly.entity_id
_entity_poly.type
_entity_poly.pdbx_seq_one_letter_code
_entity_poly.pdbx_strand_id
1 'polypeptide(L)'
;MDRYVVVAKVRRRESNGESHHDGSELWLTFFEDRSFTFTGEQTIETIFDKLSRIDGDVIDIKLLYDGSSYSPPPVEEESSIPY
;
A
#
# COMPACT_ATOMS: atom_id res chain seq x y z
N MET A 1 -21.35 -7.42 -13.64
CA MET A 1 -21.18 -7.38 -12.17
C MET A 1 -20.04 -6.42 -11.93
N ASP A 2 -20.35 -5.26 -11.37
CA ASP A 2 -19.40 -4.17 -11.23
C ASP A 2 -18.38 -4.51 -10.14
N ARG A 3 -17.10 -4.37 -10.47
CA ARG A 3 -15.99 -4.61 -9.56
C ARG A 3 -15.23 -3.32 -9.37
N TYR A 4 -14.81 -3.09 -8.15
CA TYR A 4 -14.08 -1.91 -7.74
C TYR A 4 -12.82 -2.34 -7.01
N VAL A 5 -11.72 -1.63 -7.25
CA VAL A 5 -10.44 -1.83 -6.58
C VAL A 5 -10.14 -0.57 -5.78
N VAL A 6 -10.01 -0.71 -4.48
CA VAL A 6 -9.53 0.36 -3.61
C VAL A 6 -8.04 0.17 -3.42
N VAL A 7 -7.24 1.18 -3.79
CA VAL A 7 -5.81 1.23 -3.54
C VAL A 7 -5.56 2.26 -2.44
N ALA A 8 -5.04 1.81 -1.31
CA ALA A 8 -4.69 2.66 -0.18
C ALA A 8 -3.18 2.78 -0.06
N LYS A 9 -2.67 4.01 -0.01
CA LYS A 9 -1.27 4.28 0.27
C LYS A 9 -1.08 4.39 1.77
N VAL A 10 -0.22 3.54 2.31
CA VAL A 10 -0.01 3.36 3.74
C VAL A 10 1.41 3.79 4.08
N ARG A 11 1.55 4.71 5.04
CA ARG A 11 2.85 5.04 5.62
C ARG A 11 3.15 4.04 6.73
N ARG A 12 4.25 3.31 6.57
CA ARG A 12 4.77 2.33 7.53
C ARG A 12 6.01 2.89 8.19
N ARG A 13 6.20 2.52 9.47
CA ARG A 13 7.41 2.82 10.22
C ARG A 13 7.90 1.54 10.86
N GLU A 14 9.11 1.13 10.54
CA GLU A 14 9.70 -0.11 11.04
C GLU A 14 11.04 0.18 11.72
N SER A 15 11.32 -0.58 12.79
CA SER A 15 12.57 -0.48 13.52
C SER A 15 13.70 -0.93 12.61
N ASN A 16 14.73 -0.09 12.48
CA ASN A 16 15.91 -0.34 11.67
C ASN A 16 17.15 -0.59 12.54
N GLY A 17 16.93 -1.18 13.71
CA GLY A 17 17.96 -1.43 14.71
C GLY A 17 18.33 -0.17 15.49
N GLU A 18 19.52 -0.20 16.09
CA GLU A 18 19.99 0.82 17.02
C GLU A 18 21.15 1.61 16.40
N SER A 19 21.20 2.91 16.69
CA SER A 19 22.27 3.80 16.28
C SER A 19 23.59 3.37 16.93
N HIS A 20 24.62 3.16 16.11
CA HIS A 20 25.97 2.83 16.60
C HIS A 20 26.63 3.93 17.45
N HIS A 21 26.13 5.17 17.36
CA HIS A 21 26.72 6.32 18.05
C HIS A 21 26.13 6.54 19.46
N ASP A 22 24.84 6.22 19.66
CA ASP A 22 24.11 6.59 20.88
C ASP A 22 23.18 5.46 21.40
N GLY A 23 23.01 4.38 20.65
CA GLY A 23 22.06 3.30 20.99
C GLY A 23 20.59 3.64 20.75
N SER A 24 20.29 4.85 20.25
CA SER A 24 18.91 5.26 19.95
C SER A 24 18.31 4.40 18.83
N GLU A 25 17.05 4.00 18.96
CA GLU A 25 16.34 3.25 17.93
C GLU A 25 16.22 4.06 16.63
N LEU A 26 16.66 3.46 15.53
CA LEU A 26 16.53 3.99 14.19
C LEU A 26 15.22 3.51 13.59
N TRP A 27 14.61 4.37 12.79
CA TRP A 27 13.34 4.08 12.18
C TRP A 27 13.41 4.31 10.68
N LEU A 28 12.99 3.32 9.91
CA LEU A 28 12.75 3.47 8.49
C LEU A 28 11.27 3.83 8.29
N THR A 29 11.03 4.86 7.47
CA THR A 29 9.69 5.24 7.04
C THR A 29 9.58 5.00 5.54
N PHE A 30 8.58 4.24 5.13
CA PHE A 30 8.32 3.96 3.72
C PHE A 30 6.82 3.96 3.42
N PHE A 31 6.48 3.96 2.14
CA PHE A 31 5.11 3.88 1.66
C PHE A 31 4.84 2.52 1.04
N GLU A 32 3.70 1.93 1.40
CA GLU A 32 3.22 0.66 0.85
C GLU A 32 1.83 0.88 0.24
N ASP A 33 1.63 0.42 -0.99
CA ASP A 33 0.33 0.46 -1.64
C ASP A 33 -0.43 -0.86 -1.38
N ARG A 34 -1.58 -0.77 -0.69
CA ARG A 34 -2.48 -1.89 -0.36
C ARG A 34 -3.72 -1.85 -1.25
N SER A 35 -3.92 -2.88 -2.06
CA SER A 35 -5.10 -2.98 -2.93
C SER A 35 -6.12 -3.99 -2.41
N PHE A 36 -7.41 -3.63 -2.46
CA PHE A 36 -8.52 -4.48 -2.07
C PHE A 36 -9.61 -4.46 -3.13
N THR A 37 -10.12 -5.64 -3.50
CA THR A 37 -11.22 -5.77 -4.45
C THR A 37 -12.56 -5.86 -3.73
N PHE A 38 -13.54 -5.14 -4.26
CA PHE A 38 -14.92 -5.09 -3.77
C PHE A 38 -15.88 -5.32 -4.95
N THR A 39 -17.00 -5.96 -4.67
CA THR A 39 -18.14 -6.02 -5.60
C THR A 39 -19.02 -4.80 -5.39
N GLY A 40 -19.76 -4.37 -6.42
CA GLY A 40 -20.68 -3.21 -6.34
C GLY A 40 -21.83 -3.35 -5.34
N GLU A 41 -22.01 -4.53 -4.75
CA GLU A 41 -22.99 -4.79 -3.68
C GLU A 41 -22.41 -4.52 -2.27
N GLN A 42 -21.08 -4.36 -2.15
CA GLN A 42 -20.43 -4.10 -0.87
C GLN A 42 -20.55 -2.62 -0.50
N THR A 43 -20.87 -2.36 0.76
CA THR A 43 -21.05 -1.00 1.27
C THR A 43 -19.70 -0.31 1.48
N ILE A 44 -19.75 1.02 1.51
CA ILE A 44 -18.59 1.86 1.85
C ILE A 44 -18.05 1.51 3.26
N GLU A 45 -18.91 1.12 4.20
CA GLU A 45 -18.48 0.67 5.54
C GLU A 45 -17.57 -0.56 5.48
N THR A 46 -17.82 -1.48 4.54
CA THR A 46 -16.97 -2.66 4.33
C THR A 46 -15.55 -2.27 3.86
N ILE A 47 -15.45 -1.18 3.09
CA ILE A 47 -14.16 -0.62 2.66
C ILE A 47 -13.42 -0.05 3.88
N PHE A 48 -14.08 0.79 4.68
CA PHE A 48 -13.46 1.39 5.86
C PHE A 48 -13.09 0.36 6.94
N ASP A 49 -13.88 -0.70 7.13
CA ASP A 49 -13.53 -1.81 8.03
C ASP A 49 -12.25 -2.54 7.58
N LYS A 50 -12.03 -2.70 6.27
CA LYS A 50 -10.76 -3.25 5.78
C LYS A 50 -9.59 -2.30 5.97
N LEU A 51 -9.80 -1.00 5.71
CA LEU A 51 -8.75 0.01 5.86
C LEU A 51 -8.34 0.21 7.33
N SER A 52 -9.28 0.12 8.27
CA SER A 52 -9.00 0.28 9.71
C SER A 52 -8.16 -0.85 10.30
N ARG A 53 -8.12 -2.02 9.62
CA ARG A 53 -7.31 -3.18 10.00
C ARG A 53 -5.89 -3.13 9.44
N ILE A 54 -5.56 -2.13 8.63
CA ILE A 54 -4.21 -1.96 8.11
C ILE A 54 -3.33 -1.43 9.24
N ASP A 55 -2.23 -2.14 9.47
CA ASP A 55 -1.20 -1.67 10.38
C ASP A 55 -0.43 -0.53 9.69
N GLY A 56 -0.62 0.71 10.12
CA GLY A 56 0.02 1.90 9.56
C GLY A 56 -0.94 3.06 9.28
N ASP A 57 -0.39 4.21 8.91
CA ASP A 57 -1.19 5.41 8.61
C ASP A 57 -1.63 5.39 7.14
N VAL A 58 -2.94 5.29 6.88
CA VAL A 58 -3.47 5.47 5.51
C VAL A 58 -3.44 6.96 5.15
N ILE A 59 -2.66 7.32 4.12
CA ILE A 59 -2.45 8.71 3.71
C ILE A 59 -3.16 9.09 2.41
N ASP A 60 -3.50 8.11 1.57
CA ASP A 60 -4.20 8.32 0.30
C ASP A 60 -5.07 7.10 -0.02
N ILE A 61 -6.24 7.31 -0.61
CA ILE A 61 -7.17 6.24 -1.00
C ILE A 61 -7.69 6.56 -2.40
N LYS A 62 -7.52 5.60 -3.32
CA LYS A 62 -8.02 5.67 -4.69
C LYS A 62 -9.03 4.56 -4.93
N LEU A 63 -10.19 4.91 -5.50
CA LEU A 63 -11.19 3.95 -5.96
C LEU A 63 -11.07 3.83 -7.48
N LEU A 64 -10.79 2.63 -7.96
CA LEU A 64 -10.68 2.29 -9.37
C LEU A 64 -11.84 1.38 -9.75
N TYR A 65 -12.46 1.65 -10.89
CA TYR A 65 -13.45 0.75 -11.47
C TYR A 65 -12.73 -0.31 -12.31
N ASP A 66 -12.94 -1.59 -11.98
CA ASP A 66 -12.30 -2.75 -12.61
C ASP A 66 -12.79 -2.98 -14.06
N GLY A 67 -13.79 -2.22 -14.52
CA GLY A 67 -14.32 -2.31 -15.89
C GLY A 67 -13.45 -1.69 -16.98
N SER A 68 -12.19 -1.36 -16.69
CA SER A 68 -11.23 -0.87 -17.68
C SER A 68 -9.81 -1.23 -17.27
N SER A 69 -9.08 -1.83 -18.21
CA SER A 69 -7.71 -2.38 -18.12
C SER A 69 -6.80 -1.67 -17.11
N TYR A 70 -6.63 -2.29 -15.93
CA TYR A 70 -5.51 -1.95 -15.05
C TYR A 70 -4.21 -2.33 -15.76
N SER A 71 -3.49 -1.33 -16.29
CA SER A 71 -2.08 -1.49 -16.63
C SER A 71 -1.30 -1.34 -15.33
N PRO A 72 -0.77 -2.43 -14.73
CA PRO A 72 0.15 -2.29 -13.61
C PRO A 72 1.33 -1.40 -14.04
N PRO A 73 1.90 -0.60 -13.12
CA PRO A 73 3.13 0.12 -13.42
C PRO A 73 4.18 -0.90 -13.90
N PRO A 74 4.98 -0.59 -14.94
CA PRO A 74 6.05 -1.48 -15.35
C PRO A 74 6.92 -1.72 -14.12
N VAL A 75 7.08 -3.00 -13.76
CA VAL A 75 8.12 -3.41 -12.83
C VAL A 75 9.40 -2.90 -13.46
N GLU A 76 10.05 -1.91 -12.85
CA GLU A 76 11.37 -1.49 -13.27
C GLU A 76 12.24 -2.75 -13.15
N GLU A 77 12.54 -3.37 -14.29
CA GLU A 77 13.55 -4.42 -14.40
C GLU A 77 14.82 -3.80 -13.85
N GLU A 78 15.16 -4.19 -12.62
CA GLU A 78 16.42 -3.90 -11.97
C GLU A 78 17.51 -4.30 -12.95
N SER A 79 18.05 -3.28 -13.61
CA SER A 79 19.07 -3.42 -14.63
C SER A 79 20.23 -4.18 -13.99
N SER A 80 20.40 -5.43 -14.43
CA SER A 80 21.61 -6.22 -14.20
C SER A 80 22.82 -5.34 -14.50
N ILE A 81 23.53 -4.95 -13.45
CA ILE A 81 24.86 -4.37 -13.54
C ILE A 81 25.79 -5.50 -13.99
N PRO A 82 26.39 -5.44 -15.21
CA PRO A 82 27.44 -6.36 -15.56
C PRO A 82 28.72 -6.01 -14.79
N TYR A 83 29.44 -7.07 -14.42
CA TYR A 83 30.71 -7.15 -13.69
C TYR A 83 31.74 -6.05 -13.98
#